data_AF-A0A960EIM8-F1
#
_entry.id   AF-A0A960EIM8-F1
#
_cell.length_a   1.000
_cell.length_b   1.000
_cell.length_c   1.000
_cell.angle_alpha   90.00
_cell.angle_beta   90.00
_cell.angle_gamma   90.00
#
_symmetry.space_group_name_H-M   'P 1'
#
loop_
_entity.id
_entity.type
_entity.pdbx_description
1 polymer ?
#
loop_
_entity_poly.entity_id
_entity_poly.type
_entity_poly.pdbx_seq_one_letter_code
_entity_poly.pdbx_strand_id
1 'polypeptide(L)'
;MDAGHDRIPEDVEVPALARQFQELADQMFTRLPLYRRLAEGAAGDLEVVGRLRLAPSTQRLPVLLLAAVHDRLLAGLDDVLADWYPSVAGLRGDEGHLARPVGHGDDDPWPHFRRLALEDGGVAELLATRHTQTNEVGRSATLVPALFQVALAADAPPGGVRPLGIVEIGASAGLNLRFGAYGYRYHLPPDDEVASGTRTVIESVGAGSRLMVDCQLRGPHLPPLPASSLPVATAVGLDVHPLSVRDDRDARWLRACQWPEEQERSDILARAIELARQEPPTVEAGDAVDDLARHLRAVPPDALPVVVSSWV
;
A
#
# COMPACT_ATOMS: atom_id res chain seq x y z
N MET A 1 -9.18 10.15 30.97
CA MET A 1 -9.08 8.99 31.88
C MET A 1 -8.11 8.05 31.23
N ASP A 2 -6.97 7.88 31.88
CA ASP A 2 -5.78 7.20 31.39
C ASP A 2 -6.06 5.70 31.28
N ALA A 3 -6.26 5.21 30.05
CA ALA A 3 -6.41 3.78 29.81
C ALA A 3 -5.01 3.17 29.89
N GLY A 4 -4.70 2.58 31.04
CA GLY A 4 -3.46 1.84 31.26
C GLY A 4 -3.25 0.81 30.16
N HIS A 5 -2.32 1.10 29.25
CA HIS A 5 -1.83 0.13 28.29
C HIS A 5 -0.98 -0.86 29.10
N ASP A 6 -1.56 -2.01 29.43
CA ASP A 6 -0.84 -3.11 30.07
C ASP A 6 0.38 -3.42 29.20
N ARG A 7 1.57 -3.02 29.67
CA ARG A 7 2.81 -3.28 28.96
C ARG A 7 3.05 -4.78 29.01
N ILE A 8 2.92 -5.43 27.86
CA ILE A 8 3.28 -6.84 27.71
C ILE A 8 4.75 -7.01 28.17
N PRO A 9 5.04 -7.93 29.10
CA PRO A 9 6.40 -8.19 29.56
C PRO A 9 7.36 -8.49 28.38
N GLU A 10 8.60 -8.01 28.48
CA GLU A 10 9.60 -8.10 27.39
C GLU A 10 9.91 -9.54 26.99
N ASP A 11 9.88 -10.45 27.96
CA ASP A 11 10.09 -11.89 27.82
C ASP A 11 8.98 -12.58 27.02
N VAL A 12 7.82 -11.92 26.86
CA VAL A 12 6.67 -12.44 26.11
C VAL A 12 6.50 -11.74 24.76
N GLU A 13 6.78 -10.43 24.69
CA GLU A 13 6.56 -9.61 23.49
C GLU A 13 7.51 -10.00 22.34
N VAL A 14 8.82 -10.09 22.60
CA VAL A 14 9.82 -10.35 21.55
C VAL A 14 9.62 -11.74 20.91
N PRO A 15 9.38 -12.83 21.66
CA PRO A 15 9.02 -14.12 21.06
C PRO A 15 7.70 -14.10 20.26
N ALA A 16 6.74 -13.24 20.62
CA ALA A 16 5.50 -13.09 19.85
C ALA A 16 5.74 -12.39 18.51
N LEU A 17 6.56 -11.33 18.50
CA LEU A 17 6.97 -10.66 17.26
C LEU A 17 7.78 -11.59 16.35
N ALA A 18 8.63 -12.45 16.91
CA ALA A 18 9.36 -13.47 16.15
C ALA A 18 8.40 -14.45 15.44
N ARG A 19 7.30 -14.87 16.11
CA ARG A 19 6.25 -15.68 15.48
C ARG A 19 5.54 -14.95 14.35
N GLN A 20 5.29 -13.64 14.48
CA GLN A 20 4.69 -12.85 13.40
C GLN A 20 5.58 -12.80 12.16
N PHE A 21 6.90 -12.71 12.32
CA PHE A 21 7.83 -12.83 11.19
C PHE A 21 7.69 -14.19 10.49
N GLN A 22 7.62 -15.28 11.26
CA GLN A 22 7.42 -16.62 10.70
C GLN A 22 6.07 -16.75 9.97
N GLU A 23 4.99 -16.22 10.55
CA GLU A 23 3.66 -16.21 9.94
C GLU A 23 3.65 -15.45 8.61
N LEU A 24 4.33 -14.30 8.52
CA LEU A 24 4.47 -13.56 7.26
C LEU A 24 5.24 -14.37 6.22
N ALA A 25 6.33 -15.04 6.60
CA ALA A 25 7.08 -15.90 5.70
C ALA A 25 6.22 -17.03 5.12
N ASP A 26 5.44 -17.69 5.98
CA ASP A 26 4.65 -18.87 5.62
C ASP A 26 3.36 -18.53 4.85
N GLN A 27 2.78 -17.35 5.09
CA GLN A 27 1.46 -17.00 4.55
C GLN A 27 1.54 -15.92 3.48
N MET A 28 2.31 -14.85 3.70
CA MET A 28 2.27 -13.65 2.87
C MET A 28 3.40 -13.56 1.86
N PHE A 29 4.59 -14.04 2.22
CA PHE A 29 5.78 -13.95 1.37
C PHE A 29 6.04 -15.24 0.58
N THR A 30 5.05 -16.12 0.44
CA THR A 30 5.19 -17.41 -0.26
C THR A 30 5.69 -17.27 -1.71
N ARG A 31 5.42 -16.12 -2.36
CA ARG A 31 5.88 -15.78 -3.72
C ARG A 31 6.96 -14.67 -3.74
N LEU A 32 7.45 -14.25 -2.58
CA LEU A 32 8.41 -13.17 -2.40
C LEU A 32 9.68 -13.74 -1.76
N PRO A 33 10.58 -14.36 -2.56
CA PRO A 33 11.74 -15.09 -2.03
C PRO A 33 12.64 -14.24 -1.13
N LEU A 34 12.85 -12.96 -1.43
CA LEU A 34 13.65 -12.05 -0.61
C LEU A 34 12.97 -11.81 0.74
N TYR A 35 11.75 -11.27 0.73
CA TYR A 35 11.05 -10.93 1.98
C TYR A 35 10.77 -12.17 2.83
N ARG A 36 10.52 -13.33 2.21
CA ARG A 36 10.43 -14.60 2.90
C ARG A 36 11.74 -14.94 3.62
N ARG A 37 12.87 -14.94 2.90
CA ARG A 37 14.19 -15.27 3.48
C ARG A 37 14.55 -14.32 4.62
N LEU A 38 14.27 -13.03 4.47
CA LEU A 38 14.52 -12.01 5.51
C LEU A 38 13.62 -12.23 6.73
N ALA A 39 12.34 -12.56 6.53
CA ALA A 39 11.42 -12.85 7.61
C ALA A 39 11.77 -14.13 8.37
N GLU A 40 12.15 -15.22 7.67
CA GLU A 40 12.66 -16.45 8.28
C GLU A 40 13.93 -16.19 9.12
N GLY A 41 14.84 -15.35 8.61
CA GLY A 41 16.02 -14.94 9.36
C GLY A 41 15.68 -14.17 10.63
N ALA A 42 14.77 -13.20 10.53
CA ALA A 42 14.33 -12.39 11.66
C ALA A 42 13.58 -13.22 12.71
N ALA A 43 12.75 -14.18 12.30
CA ALA A 43 12.07 -15.09 13.22
C ALA A 43 13.04 -15.89 14.11
N GLY A 44 14.25 -16.17 13.61
CA GLY A 44 15.31 -16.85 14.35
C GLY A 44 16.25 -15.94 15.16
N ASP A 45 16.09 -14.61 15.11
CA ASP A 45 17.02 -13.65 15.72
C ASP A 45 16.30 -12.63 16.60
N LEU A 46 16.27 -12.90 17.90
CA LEU A 46 15.59 -12.07 18.88
C LEU A 46 16.23 -10.67 19.05
N GLU A 47 17.50 -10.50 18.67
CA GLU A 47 18.16 -9.19 18.72
C GLU A 47 17.57 -8.27 17.63
N VAL A 48 17.40 -8.80 16.41
CA VAL A 48 16.76 -8.09 15.30
C VAL A 48 15.30 -7.82 15.61
N VAL A 49 14.56 -8.82 16.11
CA VAL A 49 13.14 -8.65 16.49
C VAL A 49 13.00 -7.59 17.59
N GLY A 50 13.92 -7.56 18.55
CA GLY A 50 13.95 -6.57 19.63
C GLY A 50 14.02 -5.12 19.13
N ARG A 51 14.52 -4.86 17.92
CA ARG A 51 14.56 -3.51 17.32
C ARG A 51 13.18 -2.91 17.11
N LEU A 52 12.15 -3.71 16.89
CA LEU A 52 10.77 -3.21 16.75
C LEU A 52 10.28 -2.48 18.00
N ARG A 53 10.90 -2.65 19.17
CA ARG A 53 10.56 -1.92 20.38
C ARG A 53 10.87 -0.42 20.32
N LEU A 54 11.67 0.01 19.35
CA LEU A 54 11.86 1.43 19.03
C LEU A 54 10.57 2.07 18.51
N ALA A 55 9.67 1.29 17.91
CA ALA A 55 8.39 1.77 17.40
C ALA A 55 7.33 1.92 18.52
N PRO A 56 6.34 2.82 18.33
CA PRO A 56 5.12 2.84 19.12
C PRO A 56 4.48 1.45 19.18
N SER A 57 3.81 1.08 20.28
CA SER A 57 3.26 -0.27 20.45
C SER A 57 2.32 -0.70 19.33
N THR A 58 1.56 0.24 18.75
CA THR A 58 0.66 0.03 17.60
C THR A 58 1.37 -0.17 16.27
N GLN A 59 2.68 0.05 16.21
CA GLN A 59 3.51 -0.02 15.00
C GLN A 59 4.65 -1.04 15.12
N ARG A 60 4.67 -1.87 16.18
CA ARG A 60 5.64 -2.97 16.33
C ARG A 60 5.28 -4.12 15.39
N LEU A 61 5.37 -3.85 14.09
CA LEU A 61 4.97 -4.73 13.01
C LEU A 61 6.22 -5.17 12.26
N PRO A 62 6.38 -6.47 11.93
CA PRO A 62 7.51 -6.96 11.14
C PRO A 62 7.75 -6.18 9.84
N VAL A 63 6.67 -5.82 9.14
CA VAL A 63 6.73 -5.07 7.88
C VAL A 63 7.29 -3.64 8.05
N LEU A 64 7.23 -3.05 9.26
CA LEU A 64 7.87 -1.76 9.54
C LEU A 64 9.40 -1.88 9.46
N LEU A 65 9.97 -2.95 10.03
CA LEU A 65 11.42 -3.18 9.98
C LEU A 65 11.88 -3.45 8.54
N LEU A 66 11.12 -4.27 7.80
CA LEU A 66 11.40 -4.53 6.38
C LEU A 66 11.35 -3.23 5.55
N ALA A 67 10.33 -2.39 5.76
CA ALA A 67 10.20 -1.09 5.09
C ALA A 67 11.30 -0.12 5.51
N ALA A 68 11.71 -0.10 6.79
CA ALA A 68 12.78 0.76 7.28
C ALA A 68 14.11 0.47 6.57
N VAL A 69 14.51 -0.80 6.47
CA VAL A 69 15.71 -1.18 5.71
C VAL A 69 15.55 -0.84 4.22
N HIS A 70 14.39 -1.14 3.64
CA HIS A 70 14.11 -0.84 2.23
C HIS A 70 14.20 0.66 1.91
N ASP A 71 13.71 1.55 2.78
CA ASP A 71 13.82 3.01 2.60
C ASP A 71 15.28 3.46 2.55
N ARG A 72 16.14 2.89 3.40
CA ARG A 72 17.59 3.22 3.40
C ARG A 72 18.24 2.86 2.07
N LEU A 73 17.91 1.68 1.53
CA LEU A 73 18.42 1.25 0.22
C LEU A 73 17.87 2.13 -0.92
N LEU A 74 16.58 2.44 -0.90
CA LEU A 74 15.94 3.37 -1.85
C LEU A 74 16.49 4.81 -1.73
N ALA A 75 16.99 5.20 -0.56
CA ALA A 75 17.63 6.48 -0.33
C ALA A 75 19.06 6.55 -0.89
N GLY A 76 19.55 5.45 -1.48
CA GLY A 76 20.87 5.37 -2.08
C GLY A 76 21.98 4.99 -1.09
N LEU A 77 21.65 4.32 0.03
CA LEU A 77 22.68 3.73 0.89
C LEU A 77 23.55 2.77 0.06
N ASP A 78 24.87 2.99 0.09
CA ASP A 78 25.84 2.14 -0.59
C ASP A 78 26.07 0.86 0.21
N ASP A 79 25.20 -0.12 0.00
CA ASP A 79 25.25 -1.43 0.63
C ASP A 79 24.99 -2.53 -0.39
N VAL A 80 25.70 -3.66 -0.25
CA VAL A 80 25.54 -4.85 -1.11
C VAL A 80 24.14 -5.46 -0.99
N LEU A 81 23.44 -5.24 0.14
CA LEU A 81 22.05 -5.70 0.29
C LEU A 81 21.13 -5.17 -0.82
N ALA A 82 21.42 -3.98 -1.37
CA ALA A 82 20.65 -3.39 -2.46
C ALA A 82 20.56 -4.29 -3.70
N ASP A 83 21.57 -5.13 -3.94
CA ASP A 83 21.64 -5.98 -5.13
C ASP A 83 20.58 -7.09 -5.12
N TRP A 84 20.03 -7.45 -3.95
CA TRP A 84 18.90 -8.39 -3.86
C TRP A 84 17.53 -7.72 -4.02
N TYR A 85 17.43 -6.39 -3.94
CA TYR A 85 16.16 -5.66 -4.01
C TYR A 85 15.86 -5.23 -5.46
N PRO A 86 14.90 -5.87 -6.17
CA PRO A 86 14.59 -5.51 -7.56
C PRO A 86 14.16 -4.05 -7.73
N SER A 87 13.38 -3.55 -6.77
CA SER A 87 12.95 -2.15 -6.65
C SER A 87 14.09 -1.13 -6.52
N VAL A 88 15.29 -1.55 -6.11
CA VAL A 88 16.47 -0.69 -5.97
C VAL A 88 17.45 -0.89 -7.12
N ALA A 89 17.69 -2.14 -7.52
CA ALA A 89 18.58 -2.48 -8.65
C ALA A 89 18.18 -1.74 -9.94
N GLY A 90 16.88 -1.64 -10.23
CA GLY A 90 16.37 -0.91 -11.40
C GLY A 90 16.59 0.60 -11.36
N LEU A 91 16.82 1.21 -10.18
CA LEU A 91 17.06 2.65 -10.04
C LEU A 91 18.53 3.06 -10.21
N ARG A 92 19.47 2.11 -10.09
CA ARG A 92 20.92 2.39 -10.18
C ARG A 92 21.41 2.61 -11.62
N GLY A 93 20.53 2.51 -12.62
CA GLY A 93 20.83 2.85 -14.02
C GLY A 93 21.53 1.73 -14.81
N ASP A 94 21.72 0.56 -14.21
CA ASP A 94 22.22 -0.61 -14.92
C ASP A 94 21.04 -1.33 -15.62
N GLU A 95 20.69 -0.86 -16.82
CA GLU A 95 19.75 -1.56 -17.70
C GLU A 95 20.24 -3.00 -17.94
N GLY A 96 19.65 -3.95 -17.21
CA GLY A 96 19.99 -5.38 -17.27
C GLY A 96 20.58 -5.99 -15.99
N HIS A 97 20.82 -5.22 -14.92
CA HIS A 97 21.19 -5.79 -13.62
C HIS A 97 19.94 -6.40 -12.95
N LEU A 98 19.72 -7.69 -13.21
CA LEU A 98 18.74 -8.47 -12.47
C LEU A 98 19.15 -8.55 -11.00
N ALA A 99 18.18 -8.42 -10.10
CA ALA A 99 18.43 -8.63 -8.68
C ALA A 99 19.09 -10.00 -8.45
N ARG A 100 20.06 -10.04 -7.52
CA ARG A 100 20.76 -11.26 -7.14
C ARG A 100 19.77 -12.34 -6.71
N PRO A 101 20.01 -13.61 -7.07
CA PRO A 101 19.19 -14.70 -6.59
C PRO A 101 19.26 -14.78 -5.06
N VAL A 102 18.15 -15.16 -4.45
CA VAL A 102 18.06 -15.38 -3.00
C VAL A 102 18.37 -16.84 -2.70
N GLY A 103 19.35 -17.09 -1.84
CA GLY A 103 19.80 -18.43 -1.50
C GLY A 103 20.48 -18.52 -0.14
N HIS A 104 21.51 -19.34 -0.07
CA HIS A 104 22.34 -19.57 1.11
C HIS A 104 23.81 -19.26 0.79
N GLY A 105 24.65 -19.11 1.82
CA GLY A 105 26.06 -18.78 1.61
C GLY A 105 26.22 -17.37 1.01
N ASP A 106 26.91 -17.26 -0.12
CA ASP A 106 27.18 -15.98 -0.77
C ASP A 106 25.92 -15.29 -1.32
N ASP A 107 24.85 -16.06 -1.59
CA ASP A 107 23.56 -15.57 -2.07
C ASP A 107 22.54 -15.34 -0.94
N ASP A 108 22.97 -15.44 0.33
CA ASP A 108 22.13 -15.18 1.49
C ASP A 108 22.06 -13.68 1.81
N PRO A 109 20.91 -13.00 1.64
CA PRO A 109 20.79 -11.59 1.98
C PRO A 109 20.73 -11.35 3.51
N TRP A 110 20.46 -12.39 4.30
CA TRP A 110 20.17 -12.25 5.73
C TRP A 110 21.32 -11.61 6.53
N PRO A 111 22.60 -12.02 6.42
CA PRO A 111 23.68 -11.39 7.17
C PRO A 111 23.79 -9.88 6.91
N HIS A 112 23.55 -9.45 5.67
CA HIS A 112 23.60 -8.04 5.28
C HIS A 112 22.39 -7.27 5.84
N PHE A 113 21.19 -7.85 5.76
CA PHE A 113 19.99 -7.29 6.38
C PHE A 113 20.12 -7.17 7.89
N ARG A 114 20.55 -8.24 8.57
CA ARG A 114 20.78 -8.28 10.02
C ARG A 114 21.70 -7.15 10.46
N ARG A 115 22.84 -6.98 9.78
CA ARG A 115 23.79 -5.90 10.06
C ARG A 115 23.10 -4.53 9.95
N LEU A 116 22.44 -4.23 8.84
CA LEU A 116 21.75 -2.94 8.67
C LEU A 116 20.64 -2.71 9.70
N ALA A 117 19.84 -3.73 10.01
CA ALA A 117 18.76 -3.64 10.98
C ALA A 117 19.26 -3.27 12.40
N LEU A 118 20.43 -3.77 12.78
CA LEU A 118 21.03 -3.53 14.09
C LEU A 118 21.88 -2.25 14.14
N GLU A 119 22.66 -1.98 13.09
CA GLU A 119 23.74 -0.99 13.14
C GLU A 119 23.40 0.34 12.45
N ASP A 120 22.52 0.38 11.44
CA ASP A 120 22.19 1.63 10.75
C ASP A 120 21.28 2.51 11.61
N GLY A 121 21.77 3.71 11.96
CA GLY A 121 21.03 4.68 12.76
C GLY A 121 19.77 5.22 12.07
N GLY A 122 19.75 5.24 10.74
CA GLY A 122 18.57 5.65 9.97
C GLY A 122 17.44 4.63 10.04
N VAL A 123 17.75 3.32 10.08
CA VAL A 123 16.74 2.29 10.38
C VAL A 123 16.14 2.52 11.76
N ALA A 124 16.96 2.80 12.77
CA ALA A 124 16.48 3.09 14.13
C ALA A 124 15.54 4.30 14.17
N GLU A 125 15.91 5.38 13.47
CA GLU A 125 15.11 6.60 13.34
C GLU A 125 13.76 6.32 12.66
N LEU A 126 13.76 5.57 11.55
CA LEU A 126 12.55 5.20 10.82
C LEU A 126 11.61 4.35 11.67
N LEU A 127 12.13 3.35 12.40
CA LEU A 127 11.32 2.55 13.34
C LEU A 127 10.64 3.43 14.39
N ALA A 128 11.32 4.46 14.90
CA ALA A 128 10.79 5.33 15.95
C ALA A 128 9.78 6.38 15.44
N THR A 129 9.87 6.78 14.17
CA THR A 129 9.15 7.95 13.64
C THR A 129 8.14 7.63 12.55
N ARG A 130 8.30 6.52 11.83
CA ARG A 130 7.42 6.15 10.71
C ARG A 130 6.39 5.12 11.13
N HIS A 131 5.30 5.13 10.38
CA HIS A 131 4.21 4.17 10.49
C HIS A 131 4.12 3.40 9.17
N THR A 132 3.70 2.14 9.21
CA THR A 132 3.44 1.36 8.01
C THR A 132 2.28 2.00 7.25
N GLN A 133 2.51 2.40 6.00
CA GLN A 133 1.58 3.22 5.22
C GLN A 133 1.33 2.56 3.86
N THR A 134 0.32 1.69 3.81
CA THR A 134 0.00 0.91 2.61
C THR A 134 -1.03 1.63 1.75
N ASN A 135 -0.59 2.62 0.95
CA ASN A 135 -1.44 3.33 -0.01
C ASN A 135 -1.49 2.59 -1.36
N GLU A 136 -2.11 1.42 -1.38
CA GLU A 136 -2.19 0.54 -2.55
C GLU A 136 -3.29 1.01 -3.54
N VAL A 137 -2.88 1.42 -4.74
CA VAL A 137 -3.75 2.04 -5.76
C VAL A 137 -4.62 1.03 -6.49
N GLY A 138 -4.16 -0.22 -6.60
CA GLY A 138 -4.94 -1.34 -7.14
C GLY A 138 -6.31 -1.52 -6.47
N ARG A 139 -6.41 -1.18 -5.18
CA ARG A 139 -7.68 -1.16 -4.42
C ARG A 139 -8.74 -0.22 -4.99
N SER A 140 -8.35 0.82 -5.72
CA SER A 140 -9.32 1.64 -6.45
C SER A 140 -10.16 0.81 -7.41
N ALA A 141 -9.58 -0.22 -8.06
CA ALA A 141 -10.31 -1.09 -8.97
C ALA A 141 -11.34 -1.99 -8.27
N THR A 142 -11.18 -2.28 -6.97
CA THR A 142 -12.18 -3.04 -6.21
C THR A 142 -13.28 -2.15 -5.63
N LEU A 143 -12.94 -0.89 -5.31
CA LEU A 143 -13.88 0.09 -4.76
C LEU A 143 -14.80 0.73 -5.81
N VAL A 144 -14.30 0.96 -7.03
CA VAL A 144 -15.04 1.65 -8.09
C VAL A 144 -16.38 0.97 -8.44
N PRO A 145 -16.48 -0.36 -8.59
CA PRO A 145 -17.76 -1.01 -8.85
C PRO A 145 -18.78 -0.84 -7.71
N ALA A 146 -18.32 -0.86 -6.45
CA ALA A 146 -19.18 -0.64 -5.29
C ALA A 146 -19.68 0.82 -5.22
N LEU A 147 -18.78 1.78 -5.43
CA LEU A 147 -19.13 3.20 -5.50
C LEU A 147 -20.09 3.51 -6.65
N PHE A 148 -19.93 2.84 -7.78
CA PHE A 148 -20.85 2.94 -8.91
C PHE A 148 -22.26 2.47 -8.53
N GLN A 149 -22.39 1.32 -7.87
CA GLN A 149 -23.69 0.84 -7.40
C GLN A 149 -24.34 1.79 -6.39
N VAL A 150 -23.56 2.36 -5.47
CA VAL A 150 -24.05 3.37 -4.52
C VAL A 150 -24.58 4.60 -5.25
N ALA A 151 -23.88 5.08 -6.28
CA ALA A 151 -24.32 6.20 -7.09
C ALA A 151 -25.62 5.92 -7.87
N LEU A 152 -25.84 4.66 -8.29
CA LEU A 152 -27.06 4.22 -8.97
C LEU A 152 -28.25 4.02 -8.02
N ALA A 153 -28.00 3.49 -6.82
CA ALA A 153 -29.04 3.15 -5.85
C ALA A 153 -29.56 4.37 -5.08
N ALA A 154 -28.75 5.43 -4.99
CA ALA A 154 -29.18 6.68 -4.37
C ALA A 154 -30.31 7.32 -5.19
N ASP A 155 -31.36 7.79 -4.51
CA ASP A 155 -32.43 8.57 -5.15
C ASP A 155 -31.82 9.73 -5.93
N ALA A 156 -31.68 9.53 -7.23
CA ALA A 156 -31.12 10.54 -8.10
C ALA A 156 -32.22 11.56 -8.42
N PRO A 157 -31.87 12.85 -8.55
CA PRO A 157 -32.82 13.84 -9.06
C PRO A 157 -33.41 13.36 -10.39
N PRO A 158 -34.69 13.68 -10.71
CA PRO A 158 -35.28 13.32 -11.98
C PRO A 158 -34.38 13.72 -13.16
N GLY A 159 -33.88 12.73 -13.91
CA GLY A 159 -33.02 12.94 -15.08
C GLY A 159 -31.51 13.03 -14.82
N GLY A 160 -31.01 12.69 -13.62
CA GLY A 160 -29.58 12.79 -13.30
C GLY A 160 -28.99 11.57 -12.56
N VAL A 161 -27.70 11.63 -12.29
CA VAL A 161 -26.98 10.79 -11.31
C VAL A 161 -26.54 11.70 -10.17
N ARG A 162 -26.80 11.32 -8.91
CA ARG A 162 -26.34 12.10 -7.77
C ARG A 162 -24.83 11.93 -7.62
N PRO A 163 -24.02 13.00 -7.59
CA PRO A 163 -22.58 12.86 -7.44
C PRO A 163 -22.20 12.40 -6.04
N LEU A 164 -21.01 11.84 -5.88
CA LEU A 164 -20.49 11.33 -4.62
C LEU A 164 -19.63 12.39 -3.92
N GLY A 165 -19.79 12.52 -2.60
CA GLY A 165 -18.87 13.20 -1.71
C GLY A 165 -18.11 12.18 -0.88
N ILE A 166 -16.88 11.89 -1.26
CA ILE A 166 -16.07 10.82 -0.65
C ILE A 166 -15.32 11.34 0.57
N VAL A 167 -15.40 10.59 1.66
CA VAL A 167 -14.51 10.72 2.82
C VAL A 167 -13.77 9.39 2.99
N GLU A 168 -12.47 9.35 2.70
CA GLU A 168 -11.63 8.16 2.91
C GLU A 168 -11.00 8.18 4.30
N ILE A 169 -11.18 7.12 5.08
CA ILE A 169 -10.51 6.92 6.38
C ILE A 169 -9.20 6.16 6.17
N GLY A 170 -8.13 6.62 6.84
CA GLY A 170 -6.80 6.03 6.71
C GLY A 170 -6.22 6.26 5.31
N ALA A 171 -6.46 7.44 4.75
CA ALA A 171 -6.17 7.74 3.35
C ALA A 171 -4.67 7.79 3.02
N SER A 172 -3.78 7.78 4.01
CA SER A 172 -2.33 7.85 3.83
C SER A 172 -1.91 9.10 3.04
N ALA A 173 -1.45 8.92 1.80
CA ALA A 173 -1.12 10.01 0.88
C ALA A 173 -2.28 10.40 -0.07
N GLY A 174 -3.45 9.81 0.13
CA GLY A 174 -4.69 10.10 -0.60
C GLY A 174 -4.73 9.56 -2.02
N LEU A 175 -3.87 8.60 -2.40
CA LEU A 175 -3.82 8.12 -3.79
C LEU A 175 -5.15 7.49 -4.23
N ASN A 176 -5.86 6.80 -3.33
CA ASN A 176 -7.16 6.20 -3.65
C ASN A 176 -8.31 7.22 -3.76
N LEU A 177 -8.19 8.44 -3.23
CA LEU A 177 -9.18 9.51 -3.47
C LEU A 177 -9.28 9.91 -4.94
N ARG A 178 -8.28 9.54 -5.75
CA ARG A 178 -8.16 9.92 -7.16
C ARG A 178 -8.83 8.93 -8.12
N PHE A 179 -9.91 8.27 -7.70
CA PHE A 179 -10.60 7.25 -8.50
C PHE A 179 -10.87 7.67 -9.96
N GLY A 180 -11.25 8.94 -10.20
CA GLY A 180 -11.55 9.47 -11.53
C GLY A 180 -10.32 9.81 -12.39
N ALA A 181 -9.11 9.86 -11.81
CA ALA A 181 -7.87 10.14 -12.53
C ALA A 181 -7.19 8.87 -13.08
N TYR A 182 -7.70 7.70 -12.69
CA TYR A 182 -7.21 6.39 -13.13
C TYR A 182 -8.21 5.73 -14.07
N GLY A 183 -7.71 4.93 -14.99
CA GLY A 183 -8.52 4.02 -15.77
C GLY A 183 -8.47 2.62 -15.17
N TYR A 184 -9.51 1.83 -15.44
CA TYR A 184 -9.64 0.48 -14.89
C TYR A 184 -9.95 -0.50 -16.00
N ARG A 185 -9.29 -1.65 -15.99
CA ARG A 185 -9.54 -2.74 -16.93
C ARG A 185 -9.93 -3.99 -16.17
N TYR A 186 -11.16 -4.45 -16.37
CA TYR A 186 -11.67 -5.64 -15.70
C TYR A 186 -11.60 -6.84 -16.62
N HIS A 187 -11.04 -7.93 -16.12
CA HIS A 187 -10.82 -9.17 -16.87
C HIS A 187 -11.47 -10.35 -16.18
N LEU A 188 -11.97 -11.31 -16.95
CA LEU A 188 -12.26 -12.65 -16.45
C LEU A 188 -10.95 -13.42 -16.20
N PRO A 189 -10.99 -14.47 -15.35
CA PRO A 189 -9.94 -15.48 -15.40
C PRO A 189 -9.87 -16.08 -16.81
N PRO A 190 -8.68 -16.53 -17.26
CA PRO A 190 -8.62 -17.30 -18.49
C PRO A 190 -9.50 -18.55 -18.35
N ASP A 191 -10.31 -18.84 -19.38
CA ASP A 191 -11.04 -20.10 -19.46
C ASP A 191 -10.03 -21.24 -19.64
N ASP A 192 -10.16 -22.33 -18.85
CA ASP A 192 -9.27 -23.51 -18.96
C ASP A 192 -9.26 -24.13 -20.38
N GLU A 193 -10.30 -23.89 -21.18
CA GLU A 193 -10.42 -24.39 -22.56
C GLU A 193 -9.70 -23.53 -23.62
N VAL A 194 -9.36 -22.27 -23.31
CA VAL A 194 -8.68 -21.37 -24.27
C VAL A 194 -7.21 -21.28 -23.90
N ALA A 195 -6.42 -22.24 -24.39
CA ALA A 195 -4.97 -22.34 -24.23
C ALA A 195 -4.15 -21.17 -24.84
N SER A 196 -4.77 -20.02 -25.14
CA SER A 196 -4.11 -18.88 -25.79
C SER A 196 -3.61 -17.80 -24.82
N GLY A 197 -3.85 -17.91 -23.51
CA GLY A 197 -3.38 -16.90 -22.54
C GLY A 197 -3.97 -15.49 -22.75
N THR A 198 -4.97 -15.33 -23.64
CA THR A 198 -5.61 -14.05 -23.90
C THR A 198 -6.58 -13.74 -22.77
N ARG A 199 -6.34 -12.62 -22.07
CA ARG A 199 -7.25 -12.12 -21.04
C ARG A 199 -8.44 -11.45 -21.72
N THR A 200 -9.65 -11.94 -21.47
CA THR A 200 -10.88 -11.32 -21.97
C THR A 200 -11.21 -10.09 -21.13
N VAL A 201 -11.06 -8.91 -21.72
CA VAL A 201 -11.49 -7.64 -21.12
C VAL A 201 -13.01 -7.55 -21.19
N ILE A 202 -13.66 -7.42 -20.03
CA ILE A 202 -15.11 -7.24 -19.96
C ILE A 202 -15.48 -5.77 -20.13
N GLU A 203 -14.73 -4.89 -19.45
CA GLU A 203 -15.00 -3.45 -19.42
C GLU A 203 -13.71 -2.66 -19.21
N SER A 204 -13.64 -1.48 -19.82
CA SER A 204 -12.56 -0.52 -19.66
C SER A 204 -13.10 0.87 -19.35
N VAL A 205 -12.88 1.32 -18.12
CA VAL A 205 -13.30 2.64 -17.65
C VAL A 205 -12.15 3.60 -17.83
N GLY A 206 -12.39 4.74 -18.48
CA GLY A 206 -11.36 5.77 -18.64
C GLY A 206 -10.14 5.29 -19.43
N ALA A 207 -10.34 4.56 -20.54
CA ALA A 207 -9.28 3.94 -21.35
C ALA A 207 -8.17 4.89 -21.85
N GLY A 208 -8.38 6.21 -21.82
CA GLY A 208 -7.37 7.23 -22.13
C GLY A 208 -6.55 7.72 -20.92
N SER A 209 -6.72 7.10 -19.75
CA SER A 209 -6.05 7.53 -18.53
C SER A 209 -4.55 7.26 -18.59
N ARG A 210 -3.78 8.15 -17.96
CA ARG A 210 -2.31 8.04 -17.87
C ARG A 210 -1.82 6.88 -17.00
N LEU A 211 -2.72 6.30 -16.22
CA LEU A 211 -2.54 5.10 -15.40
C LEU A 211 -3.75 4.21 -15.62
N MET A 212 -3.52 2.98 -16.08
CA MET A 212 -4.53 1.92 -16.15
C MET A 212 -4.24 0.92 -15.02
N VAL A 213 -5.27 0.55 -14.28
CA VAL A 213 -5.21 -0.47 -13.23
C VAL A 213 -5.99 -1.70 -13.69
N ASP A 214 -5.30 -2.83 -13.78
CA ASP A 214 -5.88 -4.09 -14.18
C ASP A 214 -6.47 -4.84 -12.98
N CYS A 215 -7.70 -5.35 -13.12
CA CYS A 215 -8.40 -6.08 -12.08
C CYS A 215 -8.96 -7.40 -12.64
N GLN A 216 -8.60 -8.51 -12.00
CA GLN A 216 -9.19 -9.82 -12.31
C GLN A 216 -10.45 -10.03 -11.47
N LEU A 217 -11.60 -10.18 -12.13
CA LEU A 217 -12.84 -10.58 -11.50
C LEU A 217 -12.80 -12.09 -11.22
N ARG A 218 -13.29 -12.49 -10.05
CA ARG A 218 -13.30 -13.89 -9.61
C ARG A 218 -14.68 -14.27 -9.11
N GLY A 219 -15.06 -15.52 -9.35
CA GLY A 219 -16.37 -16.07 -8.97
C GLY A 219 -17.41 -15.94 -10.09
N PRO A 220 -18.62 -16.49 -9.87
CA PRO A 220 -19.65 -16.63 -10.89
C PRO A 220 -20.47 -15.35 -11.14
N HIS A 221 -20.30 -14.32 -10.30
CA HIS A 221 -21.08 -13.08 -10.36
C HIS A 221 -20.23 -11.92 -10.82
N LEU A 222 -20.72 -11.19 -11.83
CA LEU A 222 -20.12 -9.96 -12.30
C LEU A 222 -20.80 -8.77 -11.61
N PRO A 223 -20.04 -7.88 -10.95
CA PRO A 223 -20.63 -6.66 -10.43
C PRO A 223 -21.02 -5.74 -11.61
N PRO A 224 -22.06 -4.90 -11.45
CA PRO A 224 -22.25 -3.72 -12.29
C PRO A 224 -20.94 -2.92 -12.40
N LEU A 225 -20.44 -2.80 -13.63
CA LEU A 225 -19.23 -2.02 -13.93
C LEU A 225 -19.66 -0.68 -14.55
N PRO A 226 -19.03 0.44 -14.16
CA PRO A 226 -19.32 1.72 -14.78
C PRO A 226 -18.82 1.75 -16.23
N ALA A 227 -19.59 2.37 -17.14
CA ALA A 227 -19.13 2.63 -18.51
C ALA A 227 -18.31 3.93 -18.65
N SER A 228 -18.29 4.75 -17.60
CA SER A 228 -17.61 6.05 -17.55
C SER A 228 -17.08 6.34 -16.14
N SER A 229 -16.31 7.41 -15.97
CA SER A 229 -15.79 7.81 -14.66
C SER A 229 -16.90 8.05 -13.64
N LEU A 230 -16.64 7.72 -12.37
CA LEU A 230 -17.55 8.01 -11.26
C LEU A 230 -17.81 9.53 -11.14
N PRO A 231 -19.05 9.96 -10.90
CA PRO A 231 -19.37 11.38 -10.70
C PRO A 231 -18.99 11.80 -9.28
N VAL A 232 -17.72 12.11 -9.03
CA VAL A 232 -17.24 12.56 -7.71
C VAL A 232 -17.27 14.09 -7.65
N ALA A 233 -18.07 14.65 -6.74
CA ALA A 233 -18.15 16.10 -6.51
C ALA A 233 -17.06 16.59 -5.55
N THR A 234 -16.80 15.83 -4.48
CA THR A 234 -15.76 16.13 -3.50
C THR A 234 -15.10 14.83 -3.04
N ALA A 235 -13.83 14.90 -2.69
CA ALA A 235 -13.08 13.78 -2.11
C ALA A 235 -12.07 14.33 -1.10
N VAL A 236 -12.15 13.87 0.14
CA VAL A 236 -11.23 14.24 1.22
C VAL A 236 -10.78 12.99 1.97
N GLY A 237 -9.49 12.92 2.27
CA GLY A 237 -8.91 11.89 3.12
C GLY A 237 -8.80 12.37 4.55
N LEU A 238 -8.99 11.45 5.48
CA LEU A 238 -8.71 11.63 6.90
C LEU A 238 -7.70 10.57 7.31
N ASP A 239 -6.53 11.00 7.80
CA ASP A 239 -5.47 10.11 8.25
C ASP A 239 -4.82 10.66 9.52
N VAL A 240 -4.38 9.79 10.43
CA VAL A 240 -3.70 10.23 11.67
C VAL A 240 -2.29 10.77 11.36
N HIS A 241 -1.65 10.25 10.32
CA HIS A 241 -0.30 10.57 9.89
C HIS A 241 -0.25 10.74 8.36
N PRO A 242 -0.91 11.77 7.80
CA PRO A 242 -0.99 11.94 6.36
C PRO A 242 0.40 12.17 5.76
N LEU A 243 0.65 11.53 4.61
CA LEU A 243 1.90 11.64 3.88
C LEU A 243 1.75 12.60 2.70
N SER A 244 2.79 13.36 2.39
CA SER A 244 2.79 14.26 1.23
C SER A 244 3.54 13.65 0.06
N VAL A 245 2.84 13.36 -1.04
CA VAL A 245 3.48 12.91 -2.30
C VAL A 245 4.46 13.93 -2.89
N ARG A 246 4.41 15.19 -2.45
CA ARG A 246 5.36 16.25 -2.84
C ARG A 246 6.65 16.25 -2.01
N ASP A 247 6.67 15.59 -0.87
CA ASP A 247 7.90 15.31 -0.12
C ASP A 247 8.52 14.02 -0.68
N ASP A 248 9.76 14.11 -1.16
CA ASP A 248 10.48 12.95 -1.69
C ASP A 248 10.76 11.89 -0.62
N ARG A 249 10.86 12.26 0.66
CA ARG A 249 11.02 11.31 1.78
C ARG A 249 9.75 10.50 2.00
N ASP A 250 8.58 11.15 1.92
CA ASP A 250 7.29 10.46 2.07
C ASP A 250 6.98 9.61 0.84
N ALA A 251 7.24 10.12 -0.36
CA ALA A 251 7.10 9.36 -1.59
C ALA A 251 8.01 8.12 -1.61
N ARG A 252 9.23 8.22 -1.07
CA ARG A 252 10.13 7.07 -0.89
C ARG A 252 9.62 6.12 0.19
N TRP A 253 9.11 6.63 1.30
CA TRP A 253 8.52 5.80 2.35
C TRP A 253 7.32 4.97 1.84
N LEU A 254 6.46 5.55 1.01
CA LEU A 254 5.36 4.83 0.34
C LEU A 254 5.87 3.66 -0.52
N ARG A 255 6.98 3.87 -1.24
CA ARG A 255 7.66 2.82 -2.04
C ARG A 255 8.27 1.76 -1.14
N ALA A 256 8.92 2.17 -0.05
CA ALA A 256 9.53 1.26 0.92
C ALA A 256 8.51 0.34 1.61
N CYS A 257 7.28 0.83 1.80
CA CYS A 257 6.14 0.05 2.30
C CYS A 257 5.56 -0.93 1.27
N GLN A 258 6.00 -0.90 0.00
CA GLN A 258 5.68 -1.94 -0.98
C GLN A 258 6.69 -3.09 -0.89
N TRP A 259 6.28 -4.26 -1.39
CA TRP A 259 7.17 -5.41 -1.50
C TRP A 259 8.13 -5.22 -2.69
N PRO A 260 9.45 -5.40 -2.50
CA PRO A 260 10.45 -5.05 -3.49
C PRO A 260 10.41 -5.92 -4.75
N GLU A 261 9.81 -7.12 -4.67
CA GLU A 261 9.65 -8.00 -5.83
C GLU A 261 8.36 -7.73 -6.63
N GLU A 262 7.42 -6.95 -6.10
CA GLU A 262 6.16 -6.60 -6.79
C GLU A 262 6.38 -5.38 -7.70
N GLN A 263 7.03 -5.60 -8.85
CA GLN A 263 7.38 -4.53 -9.79
C GLN A 263 6.14 -3.82 -10.35
N GLU A 264 5.12 -4.57 -10.78
CA GLU A 264 3.88 -3.97 -11.33
C GLU A 264 3.22 -3.03 -10.32
N ARG A 265 3.15 -3.45 -9.05
CA ARG A 265 2.62 -2.65 -7.95
C ARG A 265 3.47 -1.39 -7.70
N SER A 266 4.79 -1.52 -7.81
CA SER A 266 5.73 -0.41 -7.68
C SER A 266 5.59 0.60 -8.83
N ASP A 267 5.37 0.13 -10.06
CA ASP A 267 5.17 0.97 -11.25
C ASP A 267 3.84 1.73 -11.17
N ILE A 268 2.77 1.05 -10.74
CA ILE A 268 1.47 1.67 -10.48
C ILE A 268 1.61 2.78 -9.42
N LEU A 269 2.28 2.49 -8.30
CA LEU A 269 2.51 3.47 -7.24
C LEU A 269 3.32 4.67 -7.75
N ALA A 270 4.42 4.43 -8.48
CA ALA A 270 5.25 5.49 -9.03
C ALA A 270 4.44 6.41 -9.95
N ARG A 271 3.65 5.82 -10.85
CA ARG A 271 2.78 6.58 -11.76
C ARG A 271 1.67 7.33 -11.02
N ALA A 272 1.08 6.73 -9.99
CA ALA A 272 0.08 7.39 -9.17
C ALA A 272 0.66 8.60 -8.41
N ILE A 273 1.87 8.47 -7.87
CA ILE A 273 2.60 9.58 -7.23
C ILE A 273 2.88 10.71 -8.23
N GLU A 274 3.31 10.40 -9.47
CA GLU A 274 3.52 11.41 -10.51
C GLU A 274 2.26 12.20 -10.82
N LEU A 275 1.12 11.50 -10.98
CA LEU A 275 -0.17 12.14 -11.19
C LEU A 275 -0.56 12.99 -9.97
N ALA A 276 -0.41 12.43 -8.76
CA ALA A 276 -0.69 13.09 -7.48
C ALA A 276 0.14 14.36 -7.26
N ARG A 277 1.40 14.40 -7.72
CA ARG A 277 2.23 15.63 -7.61
C ARG A 277 1.65 16.79 -8.42
N GLN A 278 1.08 16.49 -9.59
CA GLN A 278 0.46 17.49 -10.48
C GLN A 278 -0.83 18.05 -9.87
N GLU A 279 -1.63 17.20 -9.25
CA GLU A 279 -2.91 17.55 -8.63
C GLU A 279 -3.07 16.78 -7.30
N PRO A 280 -2.54 17.33 -6.20
CA PRO A 280 -2.50 16.61 -4.93
C PRO A 280 -3.89 16.33 -4.39
N PRO A 281 -4.16 15.10 -3.90
CA PRO A 281 -5.38 14.84 -3.16
C PRO A 281 -5.41 15.66 -1.86
N THR A 282 -6.61 16.00 -1.40
CA THR A 282 -6.79 16.67 -0.10
C THR A 282 -6.86 15.62 0.99
N VAL A 283 -5.86 15.58 1.86
CA VAL A 283 -5.83 14.71 3.04
C VAL A 283 -5.60 15.58 4.27
N GLU A 284 -6.49 15.47 5.24
CA GLU A 284 -6.40 16.18 6.51
C GLU A 284 -5.92 15.23 7.62
N ALA A 285 -5.10 15.77 8.52
CA ALA A 285 -4.72 15.08 9.73
C ALA A 285 -5.92 15.02 10.69
N GLY A 286 -6.28 13.84 11.18
CA GLY A 286 -7.32 13.68 12.19
C GLY A 286 -7.71 12.24 12.47
N ASP A 287 -8.55 12.08 13.49
CA ASP A 287 -9.01 10.79 13.99
C ASP A 287 -10.40 10.44 13.41
N ALA A 288 -10.59 9.17 13.03
CA ALA A 288 -11.83 8.73 12.39
C ALA A 288 -13.07 8.82 13.30
N VAL A 289 -12.91 8.73 14.62
CA VAL A 289 -14.00 8.84 15.59
C VAL A 289 -14.33 10.30 15.86
N ASP A 290 -13.31 11.12 16.09
CA ASP A 290 -13.50 12.51 16.52
C ASP A 290 -13.80 13.47 15.35
N ASP A 291 -13.20 13.26 14.18
CA ASP A 291 -13.21 14.24 13.09
C ASP A 291 -14.16 13.92 11.92
N LEU A 292 -14.57 12.65 11.75
CA LEU A 292 -15.39 12.23 10.60
C LEU A 292 -16.68 13.05 10.42
N ALA A 293 -17.36 13.37 11.53
CA ALA A 293 -18.62 14.13 11.48
C ALA A 293 -18.43 15.53 10.86
N ARG A 294 -17.26 16.15 11.01
CA ARG A 294 -16.94 17.45 10.40
C ARG A 294 -16.84 17.32 8.88
N HIS A 295 -16.17 16.28 8.38
CA HIS A 295 -16.01 16.05 6.95
C HIS A 295 -17.33 15.71 6.26
N LEU A 296 -18.18 14.91 6.90
CA LEU A 296 -19.50 14.59 6.36
C LEU A 296 -20.40 15.84 6.23
N ARG A 297 -20.30 16.79 7.18
CA ARG A 297 -21.01 18.08 7.10
C ARG A 297 -20.48 19.00 5.99
N ALA A 298 -19.25 18.81 5.53
CA ALA A 298 -18.64 19.59 4.46
C ALA A 298 -19.00 19.06 3.06
N VAL A 299 -19.58 17.86 2.95
CA VAL A 299 -20.06 17.31 1.68
C VAL A 299 -21.20 18.20 1.13
N PRO A 300 -21.16 18.60 -0.16
CA PRO A 300 -22.22 19.40 -0.76
C PRO A 300 -23.61 18.75 -0.60
N PRO A 301 -24.68 19.54 -0.34
CA PRO A 301 -26.03 18.99 -0.13
C PRO A 301 -26.58 18.17 -1.31
N ASP A 302 -26.13 18.49 -2.53
CA ASP A 302 -26.49 17.81 -3.78
C ASP A 302 -25.66 16.54 -4.02
N ALA A 303 -24.57 16.33 -3.29
CA ALA A 303 -23.78 15.10 -3.33
C ALA A 303 -24.26 14.08 -2.27
N LEU A 304 -24.07 12.80 -2.54
CA LEU A 304 -24.26 11.73 -1.56
C LEU A 304 -22.97 11.56 -0.74
N PRO A 305 -23.00 11.76 0.59
CA PRO A 305 -21.85 11.48 1.44
C PRO A 305 -21.56 9.98 1.47
N VAL A 306 -20.33 9.58 1.16
CA VAL A 306 -19.88 8.18 1.22
C VAL A 306 -18.59 8.10 2.02
N VAL A 307 -18.61 7.32 3.09
CA VAL A 307 -17.40 6.98 3.84
C VAL A 307 -16.81 5.71 3.26
N VAL A 308 -15.54 5.75 2.90
CA VAL A 308 -14.80 4.59 2.39
C VAL A 308 -13.55 4.36 3.21
N SER A 309 -13.06 3.13 3.15
CA SER A 309 -11.73 2.78 3.64
C SER A 309 -11.11 1.84 2.63
N SER A 310 -9.88 2.13 2.21
CA SER A 310 -9.06 1.22 1.42
C SER A 310 -8.14 0.36 2.29
N TRP A 311 -8.32 0.39 3.62
CA TRP A 311 -7.60 -0.45 4.58
C TRP A 311 -8.09 -1.91 4.57
N VAL A 312 -7.22 -2.83 4.99
CA VAL A 312 -7.56 -4.21 5.38
C VAL A 312 -6.94 -4.48 6.75
#